data_AF-A0A5N9CZY0-F1
#
_entry.id   AF-A0A5N9CZY0-F1
#
_cell.length_a   1.000
_cell.length_b   1.000
_cell.length_c   1.000
_cell.angle_alpha   90.00
_cell.angle_beta   90.00
_cell.angle_gamma   90.00
#
_symmetry.space_group_name_H-M   'P 1'
#
loop_
_entity.id
_entity.type
_entity.pdbx_description
1 polymer ?
#
loop_
_entity_poly.entity_id
_entity_poly.type
_entity_poly.pdbx_seq_one_letter_code
_entity_poly.pdbx_strand_id
1 'polypeptide(L)'
;MTEKIVGLDNPELNQETNDIWDRIAGPWDEDFGPDGNQHNAYITDPVTDRLLDLKQGETVLDIACGAGRYARRNIEGDHSTGTSRHTITSWDYLDATPDMGLSVRNQAEKQYFSERPIGMLLNACFEHGLVIDRLEEPVFPDEVENPRPTGWANFKLIPFSMACRLRRIAV
;
A
#
# COMPACT_ATOMS: atom_id res chain seq x y z
N MET A 1 -11.40 22.62 9.90
CA MET A 1 -12.64 22.44 9.11
C MET A 1 -13.03 20.98 9.30
N THR A 2 -14.20 20.72 9.87
CA THR A 2 -14.66 19.37 10.23
C THR A 2 -16.02 19.09 9.59
N GLU A 3 -16.08 19.32 8.28
CA GLU A 3 -17.20 18.90 7.44
C GLU A 3 -16.82 17.57 6.80
N LYS A 4 -17.50 16.51 7.25
CA LYS A 4 -17.52 15.12 6.78
C LYS A 4 -16.33 14.65 5.93
N ILE A 5 -15.56 13.71 6.46
CA ILE A 5 -14.76 12.81 5.64
C ILE A 5 -15.72 11.96 4.79
N VAL A 6 -15.89 12.35 3.53
CA VAL A 6 -16.82 11.67 2.61
C VAL A 6 -16.32 10.25 2.35
N GLY A 7 -17.15 9.26 2.69
CA GLY A 7 -16.88 7.85 2.37
C GLY A 7 -16.23 6.99 3.46
N LEU A 8 -15.99 7.50 4.69
CA LEU A 8 -15.69 6.60 5.83
C LEU A 8 -16.96 6.19 6.59
N ASP A 9 -17.83 7.17 6.89
CA ASP A 9 -19.08 6.97 7.64
C ASP A 9 -20.23 6.41 6.75
N ASN A 10 -19.93 5.45 5.86
CA ASN A 10 -20.92 4.77 5.02
C ASN A 10 -20.87 3.24 5.23
N PRO A 11 -21.64 2.69 6.18
CA PRO A 11 -21.66 1.25 6.46
C PRO A 11 -22.09 0.39 5.26
N GLU A 12 -22.95 0.89 4.39
CA GLU A 12 -23.45 0.15 3.21
C GLU A 12 -22.33 -0.02 2.17
N LEU A 13 -21.62 1.08 1.86
CA LEU A 13 -20.43 1.05 0.99
C LEU A 13 -19.31 0.18 1.58
N ASN A 14 -19.09 0.26 2.90
CA ASN A 14 -18.08 -0.55 3.59
C ASN A 14 -18.42 -2.05 3.52
N GLN A 15 -19.69 -2.42 3.65
CA GLN A 15 -20.13 -3.82 3.48
C GLN A 15 -20.00 -4.26 2.03
N GLU A 16 -20.47 -3.47 1.06
CA GLU A 16 -20.34 -3.80 -0.37
C GLU A 16 -18.87 -3.97 -0.79
N THR A 17 -17.98 -3.13 -0.26
CA THR A 17 -16.52 -3.24 -0.46
C THR A 17 -15.98 -4.57 0.09
N ASN A 18 -16.39 -4.99 1.29
CA ASN A 18 -16.00 -6.28 1.85
C ASN A 18 -16.56 -7.45 1.03
N ASP A 19 -17.83 -7.38 0.64
CA ASP A 19 -18.50 -8.42 -0.16
C ASP A 19 -17.83 -8.58 -1.54
N ILE A 20 -17.31 -7.49 -2.13
CA ILE A 20 -16.49 -7.55 -3.36
C ILE A 20 -15.17 -8.26 -3.08
N TRP A 21 -14.45 -7.89 -2.01
CA TRP A 21 -13.18 -8.53 -1.66
C TRP A 21 -13.33 -10.04 -1.43
N ASP A 22 -14.37 -10.48 -0.72
CA ASP A 22 -14.69 -11.90 -0.52
C ASP A 22 -14.95 -12.64 -1.84
N ARG A 23 -15.54 -11.97 -2.86
CA ARG A 23 -15.76 -12.56 -4.19
C ARG A 23 -14.47 -12.67 -5.02
N ILE A 24 -13.58 -11.69 -4.94
CA ILE A 24 -12.35 -11.66 -5.76
C ILE A 24 -11.13 -12.31 -5.09
N ALA A 25 -11.20 -12.63 -3.80
CA ALA A 25 -10.09 -13.21 -3.03
C ALA A 25 -9.47 -14.46 -3.66
N GLY A 26 -10.29 -15.39 -4.18
CA GLY A 26 -9.81 -16.62 -4.85
C GLY A 26 -8.94 -16.32 -6.07
N PRO A 27 -9.48 -15.65 -7.11
CA PRO A 27 -8.70 -15.19 -8.27
C PRO A 27 -7.50 -14.30 -7.91
N TRP A 28 -7.59 -13.51 -6.83
CA TRP A 28 -6.47 -12.68 -6.35
C TRP A 28 -5.33 -13.53 -5.78
N ASP A 29 -5.63 -14.58 -5.04
CA ASP A 29 -4.64 -15.55 -4.55
C ASP A 29 -4.10 -16.44 -5.68
N GLU A 30 -4.83 -16.63 -6.79
CA GLU A 30 -4.31 -17.28 -8.00
C GLU A 30 -3.32 -16.36 -8.77
N ASP A 31 -3.62 -15.06 -8.92
CA ASP A 31 -2.77 -14.08 -9.62
C ASP A 31 -1.53 -13.65 -8.81
N PHE A 32 -1.58 -13.66 -7.46
CA PHE A 32 -0.53 -13.10 -6.60
C PHE A 32 0.01 -14.04 -5.50
N GLY A 33 -0.79 -14.98 -4.99
CA GLY A 33 -0.33 -16.09 -4.16
C GLY A 33 0.40 -15.77 -2.84
N PRO A 34 1.02 -16.80 -2.22
CA PRO A 34 1.78 -16.65 -0.98
C PRO A 34 3.14 -15.94 -1.18
N ASP A 35 3.69 -15.98 -2.39
CA ASP A 35 4.99 -15.36 -2.70
C ASP A 35 4.84 -13.84 -2.89
N GLY A 36 3.73 -13.42 -3.50
CA GLY A 36 3.44 -12.04 -3.88
C GLY A 36 4.04 -11.68 -5.23
N ASN A 37 4.13 -10.38 -5.51
CA ASN A 37 4.65 -9.85 -6.77
C ASN A 37 5.94 -9.04 -6.59
N GLN A 38 6.48 -8.49 -7.68
CA GLN A 38 7.70 -7.67 -7.66
C GLN A 38 7.59 -6.45 -6.71
N HIS A 39 6.42 -5.82 -6.58
CA HIS A 39 6.24 -4.73 -5.60
C HIS A 39 6.42 -5.26 -4.17
N ASN A 40 5.88 -6.43 -3.84
CA ASN A 40 6.12 -7.01 -2.52
C ASN A 40 7.60 -7.30 -2.26
N ALA A 41 8.24 -8.04 -3.17
CA ALA A 41 9.61 -8.52 -3.01
C ALA A 41 10.65 -7.38 -2.93
N TYR A 42 10.47 -6.30 -3.69
CA TYR A 42 11.46 -5.21 -3.78
C TYR A 42 11.08 -3.93 -3.02
N ILE A 43 9.80 -3.75 -2.67
CA ILE A 43 9.30 -2.52 -2.04
C ILE A 43 8.66 -2.85 -0.69
N THR A 44 7.49 -3.52 -0.66
CA THR A 44 6.67 -3.60 0.55
C THR A 44 7.41 -4.29 1.69
N ASP A 45 7.94 -5.48 1.42
CA ASP A 45 8.49 -6.37 2.43
C ASP A 45 9.80 -5.79 3.00
N PRO A 46 10.85 -5.50 2.21
CA PRO A 46 12.12 -4.99 2.74
C PRO A 46 12.01 -3.59 3.38
N VAL A 47 11.01 -2.78 3.01
CA VAL A 47 10.74 -1.50 3.68
C VAL A 47 10.02 -1.72 5.01
N THR A 48 9.05 -2.62 5.07
CA THR A 48 8.32 -2.93 6.31
C THR A 48 9.25 -3.58 7.33
N ASP A 49 10.11 -4.50 6.91
CA ASP A 49 11.16 -5.12 7.73
C ASP A 49 12.09 -4.06 8.33
N ARG A 50 12.61 -3.14 7.50
CA ARG A 50 13.47 -2.03 7.93
C ARG A 50 12.78 -1.04 8.85
N LEU A 51 11.50 -0.75 8.61
CA LEU A 51 10.72 0.19 9.41
C LEU A 51 10.39 -0.40 10.78
N LEU A 52 9.80 -1.60 10.83
CA LEU A 52 9.39 -2.22 12.08
C LEU A 52 10.59 -2.70 12.92
N ASP A 53 11.61 -3.27 12.28
CA ASP A 53 12.81 -3.84 12.95
C ASP A 53 12.45 -4.87 14.04
N LEU A 54 11.44 -5.70 13.76
CA LEU A 54 10.76 -6.59 14.74
C LEU A 54 11.72 -7.50 15.53
N LYS A 55 11.44 -7.66 16.83
CA LYS A 55 12.18 -8.53 17.74
C LYS A 55 11.35 -9.74 18.18
N GLN A 56 12.04 -10.84 18.49
CA GLN A 56 11.38 -12.07 18.95
C GLN A 56 10.60 -11.81 20.23
N GLY A 57 9.30 -12.13 20.22
CA GLY A 57 8.39 -11.93 21.35
C GLY A 57 7.56 -10.65 21.30
N GLU A 58 7.72 -9.80 20.28
CA GLU A 58 6.81 -8.69 20.02
C GLU A 58 5.48 -9.17 19.42
N THR A 59 4.38 -8.50 19.80
CA THR A 59 3.04 -8.77 19.27
C THR A 59 2.71 -7.77 18.16
N VAL A 60 2.42 -8.28 16.96
CA VAL A 60 2.09 -7.47 15.78
C VAL A 60 0.61 -7.63 15.42
N LEU A 61 -0.03 -6.54 15.01
CA LEU A 61 -1.36 -6.54 14.40
C LEU A 61 -1.24 -6.00 12.97
N ASP A 62 -1.44 -6.88 11.99
CA ASP A 62 -1.38 -6.58 10.56
C ASP A 62 -2.81 -6.24 10.07
N ILE A 63 -3.08 -4.94 9.87
CA ILE A 63 -4.42 -4.41 9.52
C ILE A 63 -4.52 -4.28 8.00
N ALA A 64 -5.64 -4.73 7.42
CA ALA A 64 -5.83 -4.83 5.97
C ALA A 64 -4.77 -5.71 5.26
N CYS A 65 -4.30 -6.75 5.96
CA CYS A 65 -3.28 -7.72 5.52
C CYS A 65 -3.66 -8.57 4.28
N GLY A 66 -4.87 -8.41 3.75
CA GLY A 66 -5.43 -9.19 2.65
C GLY A 66 -5.45 -10.68 3.00
N ALA A 67 -4.87 -11.50 2.13
CA ALA A 67 -4.66 -12.92 2.38
C ALA A 67 -3.72 -13.23 3.56
N GLY A 68 -3.11 -12.23 4.22
CA GLY A 68 -2.18 -12.39 5.34
C GLY A 68 -0.75 -12.74 4.93
N ARG A 69 -0.30 -12.29 3.74
CA ARG A 69 0.96 -12.72 3.12
C ARG A 69 2.20 -12.28 3.90
N TYR A 70 2.29 -11.00 4.29
CA TYR A 70 3.47 -10.48 5.01
C TYR A 70 3.65 -11.18 6.36
N ALA A 71 2.57 -11.33 7.14
CA ALA A 71 2.54 -12.09 8.38
C ALA A 71 3.01 -13.57 8.28
N ARG A 72 3.11 -14.15 7.08
CA ARG A 72 3.65 -15.50 6.83
C ARG A 72 5.12 -15.55 6.36
N ARG A 73 5.70 -14.43 5.91
CA ARG A 73 6.83 -14.45 4.96
C ARG A 73 8.24 -14.63 5.56
N ASN A 74 8.50 -14.12 6.77
CA ASN A 74 9.82 -13.88 7.37
C ASN A 74 10.99 -14.83 6.96
N ILE A 75 11.72 -14.54 5.85
CA ILE A 75 13.09 -14.98 5.41
C ILE A 75 13.45 -14.30 4.02
N GLU A 76 14.34 -13.26 3.98
CA GLU A 76 15.18 -12.65 2.84
C GLU A 76 14.54 -12.15 1.48
N GLY A 77 15.18 -11.49 0.47
CA GLY A 77 16.44 -10.69 0.25
C GLY A 77 17.07 -10.80 -1.20
N ASP A 78 17.80 -9.88 -1.91
CA ASP A 78 17.93 -8.39 -2.02
C ASP A 78 18.84 -7.93 -3.25
N HIS A 79 18.77 -6.67 -3.78
CA HIS A 79 19.69 -5.87 -4.70
C HIS A 79 19.97 -6.30 -6.20
N SER A 80 20.47 -5.50 -7.20
CA SER A 80 20.74 -4.04 -7.54
C SER A 80 21.30 -3.89 -9.02
N THR A 81 21.40 -2.82 -9.88
CA THR A 81 20.82 -1.45 -10.14
C THR A 81 21.26 -0.76 -11.52
N GLY A 82 20.39 -0.12 -12.38
CA GLY A 82 20.65 1.02 -13.35
C GLY A 82 19.45 1.89 -13.95
N THR A 83 19.57 3.23 -14.14
CA THR A 83 18.44 4.25 -14.12
C THR A 83 17.90 4.89 -15.45
N SER A 84 16.61 5.36 -15.48
CA SER A 84 15.99 6.21 -16.55
C SER A 84 14.97 7.29 -16.05
N ARG A 85 14.32 8.11 -16.93
CA ARG A 85 13.48 9.28 -16.55
C ARG A 85 12.04 9.26 -17.10
N HIS A 86 11.05 9.51 -16.22
CA HIS A 86 9.60 9.51 -16.50
C HIS A 86 8.86 10.68 -15.80
N THR A 87 7.52 10.78 -15.96
CA THR A 87 6.63 11.81 -15.37
C THR A 87 5.30 11.19 -14.93
N ILE A 88 4.70 11.66 -13.84
CA ILE A 88 3.36 11.29 -13.33
C ILE A 88 2.53 12.56 -13.06
N THR A 89 1.20 12.49 -13.17
CA THR A 89 0.25 13.59 -12.93
C THR A 89 -0.98 13.08 -12.18
N SER A 90 -1.43 13.81 -11.15
CA SER A 90 -2.76 13.67 -10.51
C SER A 90 -3.50 15.01 -10.62
N TRP A 91 -4.84 14.98 -10.63
CA TRP A 91 -5.69 16.13 -10.99
C TRP A 91 -6.70 16.50 -9.89
N ASP A 92 -6.85 15.61 -8.92
CA ASP A 92 -8.02 15.42 -8.07
C ASP A 92 -7.65 14.95 -6.65
N TYR A 93 -6.36 14.87 -6.31
CA TYR A 93 -5.77 14.36 -5.05
C TYR A 93 -6.41 14.81 -3.71
N LEU A 94 -7.17 15.91 -3.68
CA LEU A 94 -7.87 16.39 -2.48
C LEU A 94 -9.33 15.92 -2.39
N ASP A 95 -9.87 15.33 -3.45
CA ASP A 95 -11.14 14.62 -3.43
C ASP A 95 -10.93 13.22 -2.83
N ALA A 96 -11.76 12.86 -1.85
CA ALA A 96 -11.73 11.56 -1.18
C ALA A 96 -12.86 10.64 -1.65
N THR A 97 -13.60 11.02 -2.69
CA THR A 97 -14.70 10.22 -3.26
C THR A 97 -14.17 8.89 -3.82
N PRO A 98 -14.67 7.72 -3.35
CA PRO A 98 -14.27 6.43 -3.90
C PRO A 98 -14.75 6.21 -5.34
N ASP A 99 -13.89 5.65 -6.19
CA ASP A 99 -14.23 5.24 -7.58
C ASP A 99 -14.16 3.71 -7.74
N MET A 100 -14.82 3.17 -8.77
CA MET A 100 -14.82 1.72 -9.09
C MET A 100 -13.97 1.38 -10.31
N GLY A 101 -12.82 0.78 -10.08
CA GLY A 101 -11.84 0.38 -11.10
C GLY A 101 -11.59 -1.12 -11.17
N LEU A 102 -10.62 -1.52 -12.00
CA LEU A 102 -10.03 -2.86 -12.04
C LEU A 102 -8.54 -2.71 -11.69
N SER A 103 -8.04 -3.50 -10.73
CA SER A 103 -6.61 -3.48 -10.37
C SER A 103 -5.78 -4.26 -11.40
N VAL A 104 -6.29 -5.41 -11.85
CA VAL A 104 -5.70 -6.22 -12.92
C VAL A 104 -6.62 -6.28 -14.14
N ARG A 105 -6.03 -6.39 -15.35
CA ARG A 105 -6.78 -6.28 -16.63
C ARG A 105 -7.89 -7.32 -16.82
N ASN A 106 -7.77 -8.47 -16.16
CA ASN A 106 -8.68 -9.61 -16.29
C ASN A 106 -9.49 -9.84 -15.00
N GLN A 107 -9.52 -8.88 -14.08
CA GLN A 107 -10.25 -9.00 -12.81
C GLN A 107 -11.74 -9.24 -13.07
N ALA A 108 -12.31 -10.25 -12.41
CA ALA A 108 -13.68 -10.72 -12.68
C ALA A 108 -14.76 -9.67 -12.36
N GLU A 109 -14.49 -8.78 -11.40
CA GLU A 109 -15.39 -7.72 -10.96
C GLU A 109 -14.59 -6.45 -10.65
N LYS A 110 -15.24 -5.28 -10.73
CA LYS A 110 -14.66 -4.01 -10.27
C LYS A 110 -14.58 -3.97 -8.73
N GLN A 111 -13.66 -3.16 -8.22
CA GLN A 111 -13.51 -2.89 -6.78
C GLN A 111 -13.45 -1.38 -6.51
N TYR A 112 -13.82 -0.98 -5.29
CA TYR A 112 -13.67 0.39 -4.84
C TYR A 112 -12.20 0.74 -4.56
N PHE A 113 -11.74 1.84 -5.16
CA PHE A 113 -10.49 2.51 -4.83
C PHE A 113 -10.80 3.68 -3.90
N SER A 114 -10.32 3.58 -2.66
CA SER A 114 -10.46 4.63 -1.65
C SER A 114 -9.15 5.41 -1.51
N GLU A 115 -8.80 6.18 -2.53
CA GLU A 115 -7.68 7.12 -2.45
C GLU A 115 -7.98 8.22 -1.41
N ARG A 116 -6.97 8.62 -0.63
CA ARG A 116 -7.11 9.59 0.45
C ARG A 116 -5.91 10.56 0.48
N PRO A 117 -6.13 11.86 0.75
CA PRO A 117 -5.04 12.80 0.93
C PRO A 117 -4.12 12.36 2.08
N ILE A 118 -2.80 12.48 1.92
CA ILE A 118 -1.81 12.09 2.94
C ILE A 118 -2.11 12.73 4.30
N GLY A 119 -2.45 14.03 4.31
CA GLY A 119 -2.79 14.75 5.53
C GLY A 119 -4.06 14.22 6.22
N MET A 120 -5.00 13.62 5.49
CA MET A 120 -6.19 13.02 6.08
C MET A 120 -5.82 11.74 6.85
N LEU A 121 -5.01 10.86 6.24
CA LEU A 121 -4.55 9.63 6.87
C LEU A 121 -3.66 9.91 8.08
N LEU A 122 -2.70 10.82 7.94
CA LEU A 122 -1.73 11.12 8.99
C LEU A 122 -2.35 11.87 10.17
N ASN A 123 -3.23 12.85 9.93
CA ASN A 123 -3.88 13.58 11.02
C ASN A 123 -4.75 12.67 11.89
N ALA A 124 -5.45 11.68 11.32
CA ALA A 124 -6.21 10.70 12.09
C ALA A 124 -5.32 9.90 13.07
N CYS A 125 -4.07 9.61 12.70
CA CYS A 125 -3.09 9.02 13.62
C CYS A 125 -2.58 10.04 14.66
N PHE A 126 -2.31 11.28 14.25
CA PHE A 126 -1.79 12.34 15.11
C PHE A 126 -2.78 12.77 16.21
N GLU A 127 -4.07 12.80 15.90
CA GLU A 127 -5.17 13.05 16.86
C GLU A 127 -5.26 11.97 17.95
N HIS A 128 -4.69 10.79 17.72
CA HIS A 128 -4.56 9.70 18.70
C HIS A 128 -3.17 9.59 19.35
N GLY A 129 -2.31 10.62 19.22
CA GLY A 129 -1.01 10.68 19.89
C GLY A 129 0.07 9.78 19.31
N LEU A 130 -0.15 9.27 18.09
CA LEU A 130 0.91 8.70 17.26
C LEU A 130 1.68 9.84 16.57
N VAL A 131 2.97 9.67 16.33
CA VAL A 131 3.77 10.56 15.47
C VAL A 131 4.60 9.73 14.50
N ILE A 132 4.89 10.25 13.31
CA ILE A 132 5.91 9.66 12.43
C ILE A 132 7.28 9.84 13.11
N ASP A 133 8.01 8.75 13.30
CA ASP A 133 9.43 8.79 13.68
C ASP A 133 10.37 8.32 12.56
N ARG A 134 9.83 7.75 11.47
CA ARG A 134 10.58 7.39 10.25
C ARG A 134 9.66 7.33 9.03
N LEU A 135 10.16 7.76 7.88
CA LEU A 135 9.49 7.70 6.58
C LEU A 135 10.48 7.23 5.52
N GLU A 136 10.03 6.38 4.60
CA GLU A 136 10.79 5.89 3.44
C GLU A 136 9.95 6.04 2.16
N GLU A 137 10.60 6.49 1.08
CA GLU A 137 10.01 6.68 -0.25
C GLU A 137 10.69 5.71 -1.26
N PRO A 138 10.41 4.40 -1.16
CA PRO A 138 11.05 3.38 -1.99
C PRO A 138 10.70 3.47 -3.49
N VAL A 139 11.75 3.38 -4.31
CA VAL A 139 11.68 3.11 -5.75
C VAL A 139 12.12 1.67 -6.03
N PHE A 140 11.73 1.12 -7.18
CA PHE A 140 12.21 -0.20 -7.58
C PHE A 140 13.73 -0.20 -7.78
N PRO A 141 14.47 -1.17 -7.20
CA PRO A 141 15.87 -1.42 -7.50
C PRO A 141 16.11 -1.34 -9.00
N ASP A 142 17.15 -0.62 -9.38
CA ASP A 142 17.18 -0.04 -10.71
C ASP A 142 17.29 -1.15 -11.82
N GLU A 143 17.81 -2.34 -11.52
CA GLU A 143 17.88 -3.54 -12.38
C GLU A 143 16.53 -4.20 -12.66
N VAL A 144 15.51 -3.91 -11.85
CA VAL A 144 14.14 -4.37 -12.07
C VAL A 144 13.52 -3.46 -13.14
N GLU A 145 13.67 -3.84 -14.41
CA GLU A 145 12.96 -3.20 -15.53
C GLU A 145 11.58 -3.84 -15.78
N ASN A 146 10.66 -3.07 -16.35
CA ASN A 146 9.38 -3.60 -16.83
C ASN A 146 9.25 -3.44 -18.36
N PRO A 147 8.92 -4.52 -19.12
CA PRO A 147 8.81 -4.45 -20.58
C PRO A 147 7.63 -3.61 -21.07
N ARG A 148 6.70 -3.19 -20.19
CA ARG A 148 5.74 -2.13 -20.48
C ARG A 148 6.38 -0.80 -20.08
N PRO A 149 6.50 0.21 -20.96
CA PRO A 149 7.12 1.49 -20.61
C PRO A 149 6.47 2.17 -19.38
N THR A 150 5.14 2.09 -19.27
CA THR A 150 4.36 2.59 -18.12
C THR A 150 4.33 1.63 -16.92
N GLY A 151 5.19 0.61 -16.90
CA GLY A 151 5.32 -0.29 -15.76
C GLY A 151 6.09 0.40 -14.64
N TRP A 152 5.54 0.37 -13.42
CA TRP A 152 6.05 1.11 -12.26
C TRP A 152 7.54 0.92 -11.95
N ALA A 153 8.11 -0.25 -12.26
CA ALA A 153 9.53 -0.51 -12.05
C ALA A 153 10.44 0.44 -12.86
N ASN A 154 9.95 1.10 -13.91
CA ASN A 154 10.71 2.05 -14.72
C ASN A 154 10.79 3.46 -14.10
N PHE A 155 10.01 3.76 -13.06
CA PHE A 155 9.88 5.10 -12.45
C PHE A 155 10.90 5.33 -11.33
N LYS A 156 12.19 5.26 -11.66
CA LYS A 156 13.32 5.26 -10.72
C LYS A 156 13.52 6.53 -9.86
N LEU A 157 12.75 7.59 -10.11
CA LEU A 157 12.81 8.88 -9.40
C LEU A 157 11.46 9.31 -8.81
N ILE A 158 10.47 8.42 -8.75
CA ILE A 158 9.17 8.67 -8.12
C ILE A 158 8.80 7.42 -7.30
N PRO A 159 8.57 7.52 -5.99
CA PRO A 159 8.29 6.34 -5.16
C PRO A 159 7.05 5.58 -5.66
N PHE A 160 7.09 4.26 -5.57
CA PHE A 160 5.90 3.43 -5.82
C PHE A 160 4.90 3.58 -4.67
N SER A 161 5.42 3.62 -3.45
CA SER A 161 4.66 3.80 -2.22
C SER A 161 5.45 4.71 -1.28
N MET A 162 4.74 5.39 -0.39
CA MET A 162 5.34 6.06 0.76
C MET A 162 5.01 5.21 1.99
N ALA A 163 6.04 4.74 2.68
CA ALA A 163 5.89 4.00 3.92
C ALA A 163 6.35 4.85 5.10
N CYS A 164 5.65 4.81 6.22
CA CYS A 164 6.08 5.50 7.43
C CYS A 164 5.82 4.66 8.69
N ARG A 165 6.75 4.73 9.64
CA ARG A 165 6.53 4.19 10.98
C ARG A 165 5.97 5.29 11.84
N LEU A 166 4.82 5.00 12.46
CA LEU A 166 4.23 5.82 13.49
C LEU A 166 4.44 5.17 14.87
N ARG A 167 4.73 5.97 15.89
CA ARG A 167 4.91 5.51 17.27
C ARG A 167 4.13 6.40 18.21
N ARG A 168 3.55 5.81 19.26
CA ARG A 168 2.85 6.56 20.30
C ARG A 168 3.85 7.31 21.17
N ILE A 169 3.66 8.61 21.34
CA ILE A 169 4.37 9.35 22.40
C ILE A 169 3.75 8.96 23.75
N ALA A 170 4.57 8.55 24.70
CA ALA A 170 4.17 8.46 26.10
C ALA A 170 4.11 9.89 26.67
N VAL A 171 2.92 10.27 27.16
CA VAL A 171 2.61 11.57 27.79
C VAL A 171 2.35 11.32 29.27
#